data_AF-A0A949VI35-F1
#
_entry.id   AF-A0A949VI35-F1
#
_cell.length_a   1.000
_cell.length_b   1.000
_cell.length_c   1.000
_cell.angle_alpha   90.00
_cell.angle_beta   90.00
_cell.angle_gamma   90.00
#
_symmetry.space_group_name_H-M   'P 1'
#
loop_
_entity.id
_entity.type
_entity.pdbx_description
1 polymer ?
#
loop_
_entity_poly.entity_id
_entity_poly.type
_entity_poly.pdbx_seq_one_letter_code
_entity_poly.pdbx_strand_id
1 'polypeptide(L)'
;MSDFLHFLNTADLQTLTQVPGVNRQLAGNLIAARPFDAAEDCLNVKGMGKATLARLESFASAQKNESENSAMIPVENEAAPAPVEKIPPAQDPARGQDSFLQRFGRAFRFFLKALAQLIMLAALVAGFALLLSRGLPYIQETFIAPVEANTAQIQKMEAEIAGLQAQLTRMDAQVAALESSREAHTDAITRLEEMQETLDARLAEKNDAVLLKLKHEVMLTRALDMLARGRLYLAQSNYGLAKADVQTARDLLAELNAEKDDAILSSAIERLDMSLGNLPEFPVVASGDLEIAWQILISGNAPALTATATPTPAPLESATPTPVVDLSATPTPLPPPTSISPTVMP
;
A
#
# COMPACT_ATOMS: atom_id res chain seq x y z
N MET A 1 -12.17 -49.55 -8.09
CA MET A 1 -12.74 -48.20 -7.96
C MET A 1 -14.11 -48.18 -7.27
N SER A 2 -15.12 -48.91 -7.75
CA SER A 2 -16.49 -48.92 -7.17
C SER A 2 -16.55 -49.04 -5.64
N ASP A 3 -15.81 -50.00 -5.09
CA ASP A 3 -15.88 -50.38 -3.67
C ASP A 3 -15.30 -49.27 -2.77
N PHE A 4 -14.30 -48.54 -3.26
CA PHE A 4 -13.73 -47.38 -2.58
C PHE A 4 -14.70 -46.20 -2.55
N LEU A 5 -15.40 -45.93 -3.67
CA LEU A 5 -16.44 -44.90 -3.75
C LEU A 5 -17.64 -45.22 -2.86
N HIS A 6 -18.03 -46.49 -2.76
CA HIS A 6 -19.04 -46.91 -1.80
C HIS A 6 -18.59 -46.61 -0.36
N PHE A 7 -17.40 -47.09 0.04
CA PHE A 7 -16.83 -46.81 1.36
C PHE A 7 -16.76 -45.31 1.67
N LEU A 8 -16.25 -44.49 0.76
CA LEU A 8 -16.14 -43.04 0.95
C LEU A 8 -17.48 -42.35 1.17
N ASN A 9 -18.54 -42.81 0.51
CA ASN A 9 -19.88 -42.23 0.62
C ASN A 9 -20.69 -42.79 1.82
N THR A 10 -20.44 -44.02 2.26
CA THR A 10 -21.21 -44.66 3.35
C THR A 10 -20.53 -44.71 4.72
N ALA A 11 -19.20 -44.60 4.81
CA ALA A 11 -18.48 -44.75 6.09
C ALA A 11 -18.89 -43.69 7.13
N ASP A 12 -18.93 -44.06 8.40
CA ASP A 12 -19.19 -43.12 9.49
C ASP A 12 -17.89 -42.42 9.95
N LEU A 13 -18.02 -41.44 10.84
CA LEU A 13 -16.89 -40.67 11.35
C LEU A 13 -15.87 -41.55 12.09
N GLN A 14 -16.31 -42.55 12.85
CA GLN A 14 -15.39 -43.43 13.59
C GLN A 14 -14.59 -44.31 12.64
N THR A 15 -15.25 -44.96 11.67
CA THR A 15 -14.56 -45.78 10.65
C THR A 15 -13.54 -44.96 9.86
N LEU A 16 -13.87 -43.73 9.45
CA LEU A 16 -12.91 -42.86 8.77
C LEU A 16 -11.69 -42.51 9.65
N THR A 17 -11.87 -42.32 10.96
CA THR A 17 -10.76 -42.02 11.89
C THR A 17 -9.89 -43.23 12.27
N GLN A 18 -10.29 -44.46 11.93
CA GLN A 18 -9.43 -45.64 12.12
C GLN A 18 -8.30 -45.71 11.07
N VAL A 19 -8.40 -44.95 9.98
CA VAL A 19 -7.42 -44.98 8.88
C VAL A 19 -6.15 -44.20 9.25
N PRO A 20 -4.94 -44.82 9.20
CA PRO A 20 -3.70 -44.15 9.60
C PRO A 20 -3.35 -42.88 8.81
N GLY A 21 -3.59 -41.73 9.43
CA GLY A 21 -3.37 -40.40 8.85
C GLY A 21 -4.66 -39.61 8.57
N VAL A 22 -5.84 -40.16 8.84
CA VAL A 22 -7.12 -39.43 8.78
C VAL A 22 -7.47 -38.94 10.18
N ASN A 23 -7.33 -37.64 10.42
CA ASN A 23 -7.75 -37.05 11.69
C ASN A 23 -9.27 -36.78 11.70
N ARG A 24 -9.83 -36.52 12.89
CA ARG A 24 -11.27 -36.25 13.08
C ARG A 24 -11.80 -35.07 12.25
N GLN A 25 -10.97 -34.08 11.98
CA GLN A 25 -11.32 -32.92 11.17
C GLN A 25 -11.42 -33.28 9.68
N LEU A 26 -10.47 -34.06 9.15
CA LEU A 26 -10.49 -34.56 7.77
C LEU A 26 -11.65 -35.53 7.56
N ALA A 27 -11.94 -36.41 8.52
CA ALA A 27 -13.14 -37.26 8.49
C ALA A 27 -14.43 -36.42 8.42
N GLY A 28 -14.52 -35.34 9.20
CA GLY A 28 -15.64 -34.39 9.13
C GLY A 28 -15.74 -33.67 7.78
N ASN A 29 -14.61 -33.21 7.24
CA ASN A 29 -14.54 -32.56 5.93
C ASN A 29 -14.95 -33.51 4.79
N LEU A 30 -14.56 -34.80 4.88
CA LEU A 30 -14.94 -35.83 3.91
C LEU A 30 -16.43 -36.13 3.96
N ILE A 31 -17.04 -36.22 5.16
CA ILE A 31 -18.48 -36.40 5.30
C ILE A 31 -19.26 -35.19 4.76
N ALA A 32 -18.77 -33.97 5.01
CA ALA A 32 -19.40 -32.73 4.55
C ALA A 32 -19.32 -32.51 3.03
N ALA A 33 -18.35 -33.13 2.35
CA ALA A 33 -18.14 -33.02 0.91
C ALA A 33 -18.78 -34.16 0.08
N ARG A 34 -19.57 -35.04 0.71
CA ARG A 34 -20.34 -36.09 0.02
C ARG A 34 -21.52 -35.50 -0.78
N PRO A 35 -21.94 -36.14 -1.88
CA PRO A 35 -21.39 -37.37 -2.46
C PRO A 35 -20.18 -37.13 -3.37
N PHE A 36 -19.32 -38.15 -3.50
CA PHE A 36 -18.23 -38.19 -4.49
C PHE A 36 -18.58 -39.14 -5.63
N ASP A 37 -18.34 -38.71 -6.88
CA ASP A 37 -18.58 -39.50 -8.08
C ASP A 37 -17.30 -40.20 -8.59
N ALA A 38 -16.14 -39.58 -8.40
CA ALA A 38 -14.82 -40.11 -8.73
C ALA A 38 -13.88 -40.14 -7.50
N ALA A 39 -12.92 -41.06 -7.48
CA ALA A 39 -12.00 -41.23 -6.35
C ALA A 39 -11.07 -40.01 -6.18
N GLU A 40 -10.81 -39.35 -7.30
CA GLU A 40 -10.01 -38.14 -7.44
C GLU A 40 -10.69 -36.90 -6.84
N ASP A 41 -12.03 -36.87 -6.76
CA ASP A 41 -12.79 -35.72 -6.22
C ASP A 41 -12.44 -35.43 -4.75
N CYS A 42 -12.09 -36.47 -4.01
CA CYS A 42 -11.60 -36.38 -2.64
C CYS A 42 -10.33 -35.52 -2.50
N LEU A 43 -9.51 -35.34 -3.56
CA LEU A 43 -8.32 -34.48 -3.51
C LEU A 43 -8.67 -32.99 -3.37
N ASN A 44 -9.91 -32.59 -3.67
CA ASN A 44 -10.38 -31.21 -3.47
C ASN A 44 -10.73 -30.92 -2.00
N VAL A 45 -10.81 -31.94 -1.14
CA VAL A 45 -11.18 -31.79 0.26
C VAL A 45 -10.00 -31.25 1.08
N LYS A 46 -10.22 -30.16 1.81
CA LYS A 46 -9.18 -29.47 2.60
C LYS A 46 -8.53 -30.42 3.61
N GLY A 47 -7.25 -30.75 3.36
CA GLY A 47 -6.44 -31.66 4.16
C GLY A 47 -6.22 -33.05 3.55
N MET A 48 -6.85 -33.37 2.40
CA MET A 48 -6.60 -34.62 1.68
C MET A 48 -5.35 -34.49 0.78
N GLY A 49 -4.57 -35.55 0.67
CA GLY A 49 -3.46 -35.65 -0.29
C GLY A 49 -3.36 -37.04 -0.92
N LYS A 50 -2.57 -37.16 -1.99
CA LYS A 50 -2.39 -38.43 -2.72
C LYS A 50 -1.93 -39.59 -1.83
N ALA A 51 -1.13 -39.30 -0.80
CA ALA A 51 -0.64 -40.30 0.16
C ALA A 51 -1.72 -40.75 1.17
N THR A 52 -2.70 -39.91 1.52
CA THR A 52 -3.83 -40.31 2.39
C THR A 52 -4.89 -41.05 1.58
N LEU A 53 -5.10 -40.67 0.32
CA LEU A 53 -5.98 -41.37 -0.62
C LEU A 53 -5.53 -42.83 -0.81
N ALA A 54 -4.26 -43.09 -1.15
CA ALA A 54 -3.74 -44.45 -1.32
C ALA A 54 -3.87 -45.33 -0.05
N ARG A 55 -3.78 -44.73 1.14
CA ARG A 55 -4.03 -45.44 2.41
C ARG A 55 -5.50 -45.75 2.61
N LEU A 56 -6.39 -44.79 2.32
CA LEU A 56 -7.83 -44.97 2.36
C LEU A 56 -8.30 -46.06 1.38
N GLU A 57 -7.74 -46.13 0.18
CA GLU A 57 -7.98 -47.22 -0.78
C GLU A 57 -7.53 -48.59 -0.22
N SER A 58 -6.34 -48.65 0.41
CA SER A 58 -5.85 -49.89 1.01
C SER A 58 -6.71 -50.35 2.20
N PHE A 59 -7.22 -49.42 3.00
CA PHE A 59 -8.08 -49.72 4.15
C PHE A 59 -9.48 -50.16 3.73
N ALA A 60 -10.10 -49.45 2.77
CA ALA A 60 -11.39 -49.84 2.20
C ALA A 60 -11.34 -51.24 1.55
N SER A 61 -10.21 -51.57 0.91
CA SER A 61 -9.97 -52.90 0.33
C SER A 61 -9.79 -53.98 1.39
N ALA A 62 -9.24 -53.64 2.57
CA ALA A 62 -9.05 -54.58 3.67
C ALA A 62 -10.34 -54.85 4.46
N GLN A 63 -11.15 -53.81 4.74
CA GLN A 63 -12.35 -53.92 5.58
C GLN A 63 -13.42 -54.88 5.00
N LYS A 64 -13.46 -55.04 3.67
CA LYS A 64 -14.32 -56.01 3.00
C LYS A 64 -14.00 -57.47 3.40
N ASN A 65 -12.74 -57.77 3.72
CA ASN A 65 -12.30 -59.13 4.07
C ASN A 65 -12.60 -59.51 5.53
N GLU A 66 -12.84 -58.54 6.42
CA GLU A 66 -13.22 -58.82 7.82
C GLU A 66 -14.73 -59.05 7.98
N SER A 67 -15.56 -58.45 7.12
CA SER A 67 -17.02 -58.57 7.18
C SER A 67 -17.57 -59.98 6.89
N GLU A 68 -16.76 -60.91 6.37
CA GLU A 68 -17.15 -62.31 6.16
C GLU A 68 -16.78 -63.24 7.34
N ASN A 69 -16.00 -62.78 8.31
CA ASN A 69 -15.35 -63.66 9.31
C ASN A 69 -15.74 -63.39 10.77
N SER A 70 -17.00 -63.01 11.04
CA SER A 70 -17.53 -62.89 12.41
C SER A 70 -19.01 -63.24 12.51
N ALA A 71 -19.28 -64.54 12.45
CA ALA A 71 -20.59 -65.12 12.73
C ALA A 71 -20.46 -66.38 13.59
N MET A 72 -20.00 -66.28 14.85
CA MET A 72 -20.06 -67.43 15.76
C MET A 72 -20.08 -67.11 17.29
N ILE A 73 -21.31 -67.17 17.85
CA ILE A 73 -21.69 -67.68 19.20
C ILE A 73 -21.20 -66.95 20.50
N PRO A 74 -21.77 -67.18 21.71
CA PRO A 74 -22.85 -66.30 22.18
C PRO A 74 -22.74 -65.81 23.64
N VAL A 75 -23.77 -65.04 24.01
CA VAL A 75 -24.37 -64.89 25.36
C VAL A 75 -24.22 -66.12 26.26
N GLU A 76 -23.78 -65.92 27.51
CA GLU A 76 -24.40 -66.57 28.67
C GLU A 76 -24.39 -65.64 29.91
N ASN A 77 -25.23 -65.95 30.89
CA ASN A 77 -25.77 -65.05 31.92
C ASN A 77 -25.38 -65.53 33.33
N GLU A 78 -26.06 -65.00 34.37
CA GLU A 78 -26.15 -65.56 35.74
C GLU A 78 -24.94 -65.22 36.67
N ALA A 79 -25.01 -64.24 37.57
CA ALA A 79 -25.82 -64.08 38.80
C ALA A 79 -25.22 -64.77 40.07
N ALA A 80 -25.27 -64.05 41.19
CA ALA A 80 -24.76 -64.43 42.53
C ALA A 80 -25.91 -65.04 43.41
N PRO A 81 -25.79 -65.28 44.75
CA PRO A 81 -24.67 -65.16 45.70
C PRO A 81 -24.53 -66.34 46.71
N ALA A 82 -23.82 -66.14 47.84
CA ALA A 82 -23.71 -67.04 49.02
C ALA A 82 -24.91 -66.85 50.01
N PRO A 83 -24.89 -67.20 51.34
CA PRO A 83 -24.04 -68.07 52.20
C PRO A 83 -24.89 -68.99 53.16
N VAL A 84 -24.35 -69.38 54.35
CA VAL A 84 -25.00 -69.58 55.70
C VAL A 84 -24.57 -70.85 56.48
N GLU A 85 -23.61 -70.66 57.39
CA GLU A 85 -23.65 -70.92 58.85
C GLU A 85 -24.58 -72.00 59.48
N LYS A 86 -23.98 -72.85 60.34
CA LYS A 86 -24.58 -73.34 61.61
C LYS A 86 -23.53 -74.01 62.53
N ILE A 87 -23.63 -73.75 63.84
CA ILE A 87 -22.86 -74.39 64.93
C ILE A 87 -23.86 -75.01 65.95
N PRO A 88 -23.41 -75.62 67.06
CA PRO A 88 -23.44 -77.07 67.35
C PRO A 88 -24.74 -77.49 68.13
N PRO A 89 -24.76 -78.66 68.83
CA PRO A 89 -24.38 -78.58 70.25
C PRO A 89 -23.78 -79.85 70.90
N ALA A 90 -23.26 -79.64 72.13
CA ALA A 90 -23.23 -80.55 73.28
C ALA A 90 -22.48 -81.90 73.19
N GLN A 91 -21.44 -82.05 74.02
CA GLN A 91 -21.56 -82.74 75.31
C GLN A 91 -20.33 -82.53 76.21
N ASP A 92 -20.59 -82.51 77.52
CA ASP A 92 -19.67 -82.35 78.66
C ASP A 92 -20.33 -83.11 79.83
N PRO A 93 -19.67 -83.50 80.95
CA PRO A 93 -18.24 -83.68 81.21
C PRO A 93 -17.89 -85.08 81.78
N ALA A 94 -16.61 -85.41 81.92
CA ALA A 94 -16.16 -86.48 82.83
C ALA A 94 -14.85 -86.09 83.55
N ARG A 95 -14.92 -85.96 84.88
CA ARG A 95 -13.77 -85.59 85.74
C ARG A 95 -12.92 -86.81 86.10
N GLY A 96 -11.68 -86.85 85.64
CA GLY A 96 -10.60 -87.67 86.20
C GLY A 96 -9.67 -86.81 87.07
N GLN A 97 -9.10 -87.38 88.13
CA GLN A 97 -8.25 -86.65 89.09
C GLN A 97 -6.78 -86.62 88.62
N ASP A 98 -6.33 -85.48 88.07
CA ASP A 98 -4.94 -85.30 87.64
C ASP A 98 -4.00 -84.97 88.80
N SER A 99 -3.09 -85.91 89.13
CA SER A 99 -2.02 -85.69 90.11
C SER A 99 -1.07 -84.55 89.71
N PHE A 100 -0.55 -83.86 90.73
CA PHE A 100 0.15 -82.58 90.68
C PHE A 100 1.30 -82.49 89.64
N LEU A 101 1.99 -83.60 89.37
CA LEU A 101 3.15 -83.67 88.45
C LEU A 101 2.79 -83.66 86.94
N GLN A 102 1.61 -84.11 86.52
CA GLN A 102 1.25 -84.09 85.08
C GLN A 102 0.94 -82.66 84.57
N ARG A 103 0.59 -81.74 85.47
CA ARG A 103 0.29 -80.34 85.12
C ARG A 103 1.53 -79.58 84.63
N PHE A 104 2.72 -79.91 85.13
CA PHE A 104 3.99 -79.35 84.64
C PHE A 104 4.29 -79.76 83.19
N GLY A 105 4.15 -81.05 82.85
CA GLY A 105 4.40 -81.54 81.48
C GLY A 105 3.35 -81.09 80.45
N ARG A 106 2.11 -80.82 80.89
CA ARG A 106 1.06 -80.25 80.03
C ARG A 106 1.28 -78.75 79.79
N ALA A 107 1.67 -78.00 80.83
CA ALA A 107 2.03 -76.58 80.71
C ALA A 107 3.22 -76.37 79.76
N PHE A 108 4.25 -77.21 79.82
CA PHE A 108 5.41 -77.11 78.91
C PHE A 108 5.03 -77.33 77.43
N ARG A 109 4.11 -78.25 77.12
CA ARG A 109 3.57 -78.43 75.75
C ARG A 109 2.72 -77.25 75.29
N PHE A 110 1.91 -76.66 76.17
CA PHE A 110 1.19 -75.42 75.84
C PHE A 110 2.14 -74.24 75.62
N PHE A 111 3.21 -74.14 76.41
CA PHE A 111 4.26 -73.13 76.24
C PHE A 111 4.99 -73.28 74.90
N LEU A 112 5.41 -74.50 74.52
CA LEU A 112 6.01 -74.74 73.19
C LEU A 112 5.04 -74.40 72.04
N LYS A 113 3.74 -74.71 72.18
CA LYS A 113 2.74 -74.40 71.16
C LYS A 113 2.50 -72.88 71.04
N ALA A 114 2.41 -72.18 72.17
CA ALA A 114 2.32 -70.72 72.22
C ALA A 114 3.59 -70.06 71.64
N LEU A 115 4.77 -70.60 71.93
CA LEU A 115 6.06 -70.13 71.39
C LEU A 115 6.13 -70.32 69.87
N ALA A 116 5.75 -71.49 69.35
CA ALA A 116 5.67 -71.73 67.91
C ALA A 116 4.66 -70.79 67.22
N GLN A 117 3.52 -70.54 67.86
CA GLN A 117 2.50 -69.63 67.35
C GLN A 117 2.97 -68.15 67.39
N LEU A 118 3.75 -67.76 68.41
CA LEU A 118 4.40 -66.45 68.51
C LEU A 118 5.51 -66.30 67.46
N ILE A 119 6.32 -67.34 67.22
CA ILE A 119 7.34 -67.34 66.16
C ILE A 119 6.67 -67.23 64.78
N MET A 120 5.56 -67.95 64.55
CA MET A 120 4.81 -67.87 63.30
C MET A 120 4.19 -66.47 63.11
N LEU A 121 3.62 -65.88 64.17
CA LEU A 121 3.14 -64.49 64.16
C LEU A 121 4.28 -63.49 63.89
N ALA A 122 5.45 -63.66 64.54
CA ALA A 122 6.61 -62.82 64.33
C ALA A 122 7.20 -62.97 62.91
N ALA A 123 7.18 -64.17 62.34
CA ALA A 123 7.55 -64.41 60.94
C ALA A 123 6.53 -63.78 59.97
N LEU A 124 5.23 -63.77 60.31
CA LEU A 124 4.19 -63.09 59.54
C LEU A 124 4.39 -61.57 59.58
N VAL A 125 4.66 -61.00 60.76
CA VAL A 125 4.95 -59.56 60.93
C VAL A 125 6.25 -59.17 60.22
N ALA A 126 7.32 -59.98 60.34
CA ALA A 126 8.58 -59.74 59.64
C ALA A 126 8.43 -59.87 58.11
N GLY A 127 7.69 -60.87 57.64
CA GLY A 127 7.34 -61.04 56.23
C GLY A 127 6.53 -59.88 55.69
N PHE A 128 5.55 -59.38 56.46
CA PHE A 128 4.75 -58.21 56.08
C PHE A 128 5.57 -56.91 56.11
N ALA A 129 6.48 -56.75 57.06
CA ALA A 129 7.43 -55.63 57.08
C ALA A 129 8.41 -55.66 55.89
N LEU A 130 8.83 -56.86 55.45
CA LEU A 130 9.66 -57.04 54.27
C LEU A 130 8.87 -56.82 52.96
N LEU A 131 7.59 -57.24 52.93
CA LEU A 131 6.66 -56.97 51.83
C LEU A 131 6.38 -55.47 51.69
N LEU A 132 6.18 -54.75 52.80
CA LEU A 132 6.01 -53.29 52.80
C LEU A 132 7.29 -52.58 52.36
N SER A 133 8.42 -52.85 53.02
CA SER A 133 9.69 -52.16 52.74
C SER A 133 10.25 -52.42 51.34
N ARG A 134 9.90 -53.55 50.71
CA ARG A 134 10.36 -53.91 49.35
C ARG A 134 9.30 -53.76 48.27
N GLY A 135 8.01 -53.81 48.62
CA GLY A 135 6.89 -53.62 47.71
C GLY A 135 6.54 -52.16 47.45
N LEU A 136 6.65 -51.28 48.47
CA LEU A 136 6.48 -49.82 48.30
C LEU A 136 7.42 -49.24 47.22
N PRO A 137 8.76 -49.43 47.26
CA PRO A 137 9.64 -48.90 46.22
C PRO A 137 9.38 -49.53 44.85
N TYR A 138 9.06 -50.83 44.78
CA TYR A 138 8.76 -51.50 43.51
C TYR A 138 7.55 -50.91 42.79
N ILE A 139 6.48 -50.59 43.53
CA ILE A 139 5.29 -49.92 42.98
C ILE A 139 5.63 -48.48 42.54
N GLN A 140 6.45 -47.78 43.34
CA GLN A 140 6.83 -46.40 43.03
C GLN A 140 7.65 -46.31 41.73
N GLU A 141 8.66 -47.17 41.55
CA GLU A 141 9.48 -47.22 40.34
C GLU A 141 8.70 -47.71 39.10
N THR A 142 7.85 -48.73 39.27
CA THR A 142 7.16 -49.39 38.13
C THR A 142 5.92 -48.65 37.65
N PHE A 143 5.17 -47.98 38.55
CA PHE A 143 3.87 -47.39 38.23
C PHE A 143 3.76 -45.89 38.50
N ILE A 144 4.40 -45.36 39.55
CA ILE A 144 4.24 -43.93 39.92
C ILE A 144 5.21 -43.06 39.11
N ALA A 145 6.50 -43.38 39.12
CA ALA A 145 7.54 -42.66 38.39
C ALA A 145 7.26 -42.45 36.89
N PRO A 146 6.80 -43.45 36.10
CA PRO A 146 6.45 -43.22 34.69
C PRO A 146 5.22 -42.32 34.51
N VAL A 147 4.27 -42.32 35.46
CA VAL A 147 3.09 -41.43 35.41
C VAL A 147 3.48 -39.99 35.77
N GLU A 148 4.37 -39.80 36.75
CA GLU A 148 4.95 -38.48 37.05
C GLU A 148 5.73 -37.92 35.84
N ALA A 149 6.57 -38.74 35.21
CA ALA A 149 7.33 -38.36 34.01
C ALA A 149 6.40 -37.99 32.83
N ASN A 150 5.38 -38.81 32.56
CA ASN A 150 4.37 -38.51 31.53
C ASN A 150 3.59 -37.22 31.86
N THR A 151 3.24 -37.00 33.12
CA THR A 151 2.54 -35.77 33.57
C THR A 151 3.41 -34.53 33.36
N ALA A 152 4.69 -34.60 33.71
CA ALA A 152 5.65 -33.53 33.47
C ALA A 152 5.87 -33.28 31.96
N GLN A 153 5.87 -34.33 31.14
CA GLN A 153 5.97 -34.21 29.68
C GLN A 153 4.72 -33.57 29.08
N ILE A 154 3.52 -33.92 29.55
CA ILE A 154 2.26 -33.27 29.14
C ILE A 154 2.28 -31.79 29.51
N GLN A 155 2.64 -31.43 30.75
CA GLN A 155 2.77 -30.03 31.17
C GLN A 155 3.78 -29.25 30.30
N LYS A 156 4.90 -29.88 29.92
CA LYS A 156 5.85 -29.26 28.99
C LYS A 156 5.23 -29.03 27.60
N MET A 157 4.51 -30.01 27.06
CA MET A 157 3.83 -29.86 25.76
C MET A 157 2.73 -28.80 25.82
N GLU A 158 1.96 -28.72 26.92
CA GLU A 158 0.96 -27.67 27.15
C GLU A 158 1.60 -26.28 27.21
N ALA A 159 2.74 -26.14 27.89
CA ALA A 159 3.50 -24.90 27.94
C ALA A 159 4.09 -24.51 26.56
N GLU A 160 4.55 -25.49 25.77
CA GLU A 160 5.04 -25.27 24.40
C GLU A 160 3.90 -24.87 23.46
N ILE A 161 2.73 -25.51 23.56
CA ILE A 161 1.51 -25.13 22.83
C ILE A 161 1.07 -23.71 23.20
N ALA A 162 1.07 -23.35 24.48
CA ALA A 162 0.77 -21.99 24.92
C ALA A 162 1.80 -20.97 24.39
N GLY A 163 3.08 -21.33 24.36
CA GLY A 163 4.15 -20.51 23.76
C GLY A 163 3.97 -20.31 22.25
N LEU A 164 3.62 -21.37 21.51
CA LEU A 164 3.34 -21.29 20.08
C LEU A 164 2.06 -20.49 19.77
N GLN A 165 1.02 -20.61 20.60
CA GLN A 165 -0.18 -19.76 20.50
C GLN A 165 0.14 -18.28 20.76
N ALA A 166 0.97 -17.98 21.76
CA ALA A 166 1.48 -16.62 22.01
C ALA A 166 2.37 -16.09 20.86
N GLN A 167 3.11 -16.97 20.18
CA GLN A 167 3.89 -16.60 18.99
C GLN A 167 2.99 -16.32 17.77
N LEU A 168 1.98 -17.16 17.52
CA LEU A 168 1.02 -16.97 16.43
C LEU A 168 0.25 -15.65 16.61
N THR A 169 -0.35 -15.42 17.78
CA THR A 169 -1.04 -14.16 18.08
C THR A 169 -0.13 -12.94 17.97
N ARG A 170 1.17 -13.06 18.29
CA ARG A 170 2.16 -12.00 18.06
C ARG A 170 2.45 -11.79 16.57
N MET A 171 2.52 -12.85 15.77
CA MET A 171 2.70 -12.77 14.31
C MET A 171 1.47 -12.16 13.64
N ASP A 172 0.26 -12.56 14.03
CA ASP A 172 -1.00 -11.98 13.51
C ASP A 172 -1.07 -10.47 13.80
N ALA A 173 -0.69 -10.06 15.02
CA ALA A 173 -0.60 -8.64 15.38
C ALA A 173 0.48 -7.88 14.58
N GLN A 174 1.60 -8.53 14.24
CA GLN A 174 2.63 -7.95 13.36
C GLN A 174 2.15 -7.83 11.91
N VAL A 175 1.44 -8.82 11.39
CA VAL A 175 0.85 -8.77 10.04
C VAL A 175 -0.17 -7.65 9.94
N ALA A 176 -1.11 -7.56 10.89
CA ALA A 176 -2.10 -6.48 10.92
C ALA A 176 -1.45 -5.08 11.01
N ALA A 177 -0.37 -4.92 11.78
CA ALA A 177 0.39 -3.67 11.85
C ALA A 177 1.11 -3.35 10.52
N LEU A 178 1.66 -4.35 9.82
CA LEU A 178 2.29 -4.17 8.52
C LEU A 178 1.27 -3.85 7.42
N GLU A 179 0.08 -4.46 7.46
CA GLU A 179 -1.04 -4.17 6.56
C GLU A 179 -1.53 -2.72 6.75
N SER A 180 -1.74 -2.28 7.99
CA SER A 180 -2.09 -0.89 8.29
C SER A 180 -0.99 0.11 7.87
N SER A 181 0.29 -0.24 8.07
CA SER A 181 1.41 0.58 7.58
C SER A 181 1.44 0.65 6.05
N ARG A 182 1.12 -0.45 5.35
CA ARG A 182 1.07 -0.50 3.89
C ARG A 182 -0.10 0.33 3.34
N GLU A 183 -1.26 0.28 3.97
CA GLU A 183 -2.42 1.11 3.63
C GLU A 183 -2.06 2.60 3.81
N ALA A 184 -1.50 2.98 4.97
CA ALA A 184 -1.03 4.35 5.22
C ALA A 184 0.07 4.82 4.25
N HIS A 185 0.96 3.93 3.79
CA HIS A 185 1.93 4.26 2.74
C HIS A 185 1.27 4.40 1.37
N THR A 186 0.24 3.62 1.06
CA THR A 186 -0.51 3.74 -0.20
C THR A 186 -1.25 5.08 -0.26
N ASP A 187 -1.92 5.47 0.84
CA ASP A 187 -2.54 6.78 1.04
C ASP A 187 -1.54 7.95 0.98
N ALA A 188 -0.31 7.73 1.44
CA ALA A 188 0.75 8.74 1.34
C ALA A 188 1.25 8.88 -0.11
N ILE A 189 1.37 7.78 -0.85
CA ILE A 189 1.77 7.79 -2.27
C ILE A 189 0.71 8.50 -3.13
N THR A 190 -0.58 8.17 -2.97
CA THR A 190 -1.64 8.83 -3.76
C THR A 190 -1.69 10.34 -3.51
N ARG A 191 -1.51 10.80 -2.26
CA ARG A 191 -1.40 12.23 -1.94
C ARG A 191 -0.16 12.90 -2.53
N LEU A 192 0.96 12.17 -2.65
CA LEU A 192 2.17 12.68 -3.30
C LEU A 192 1.97 12.77 -4.82
N GLU A 193 1.28 11.81 -5.43
CA GLU A 193 0.90 11.81 -6.85
C GLU A 193 -0.05 12.97 -7.19
N GLU A 194 -1.11 13.17 -6.40
CA GLU A 194 -2.02 14.33 -6.51
C GLU A 194 -1.27 15.67 -6.34
N MET A 195 -0.37 15.75 -5.34
CA MET A 195 0.44 16.95 -5.14
C MET A 195 1.40 17.19 -6.31
N GLN A 196 1.99 16.14 -6.88
CA GLN A 196 2.86 16.27 -8.04
C GLN A 196 2.06 16.77 -9.26
N GLU A 197 0.90 16.18 -9.55
CA GLU A 197 0.02 16.60 -10.66
C GLU A 197 -0.39 18.08 -10.52
N THR A 198 -0.78 18.51 -9.31
CA THR A 198 -1.12 19.93 -9.07
C THR A 198 0.08 20.88 -9.20
N LEU A 199 1.29 20.44 -8.83
CA LEU A 199 2.51 21.23 -9.01
C LEU A 199 2.91 21.32 -10.49
N ASP A 200 2.87 20.21 -11.22
CA ASP A 200 3.21 20.16 -12.65
C ASP A 200 2.21 20.99 -13.49
N ALA A 201 0.90 20.87 -13.20
CA ALA A 201 -0.13 21.70 -13.84
C ALA A 201 0.08 23.20 -13.56
N ARG A 202 0.43 23.56 -12.31
CA ARG A 202 0.67 24.95 -11.92
C ARG A 202 1.99 25.50 -12.48
N LEU A 203 3.00 24.67 -12.65
CA LEU A 203 4.24 25.02 -13.34
C LEU A 203 3.99 25.24 -14.84
N ALA A 204 3.22 24.38 -15.49
CA ALA A 204 2.81 24.57 -16.89
C ALA A 204 2.04 25.89 -17.08
N GLU A 205 0.97 26.12 -16.30
CA GLU A 205 0.16 27.35 -16.33
C GLU A 205 1.02 28.61 -16.14
N LYS A 206 1.99 28.58 -15.20
CA LYS A 206 2.88 29.71 -14.94
C LYS A 206 3.95 29.89 -16.01
N ASN A 207 4.49 28.81 -16.56
CA ASN A 207 5.44 28.86 -17.67
C ASN A 207 4.77 29.45 -18.92
N ASP A 208 3.58 28.98 -19.29
CA ASP A 208 2.83 29.49 -20.44
C ASP A 208 2.48 30.98 -20.26
N ALA A 209 2.01 31.37 -19.08
CA ALA A 209 1.73 32.78 -18.77
C ALA A 209 2.99 33.68 -18.82
N VAL A 210 4.14 33.17 -18.37
CA VAL A 210 5.43 33.91 -18.41
C VAL A 210 5.97 33.98 -19.84
N LEU A 211 5.89 32.90 -20.62
CA LEU A 211 6.31 32.87 -22.02
C LEU A 211 5.45 33.79 -22.89
N LEU A 212 4.12 33.77 -22.70
CA LEU A 212 3.18 34.66 -23.38
C LEU A 212 3.47 36.12 -23.01
N LYS A 213 3.69 36.43 -21.73
CA LYS A 213 4.08 37.79 -21.30
C LYS A 213 5.41 38.23 -21.92
N LEU A 214 6.43 37.37 -21.92
CA LEU A 214 7.74 37.67 -22.49
C LEU A 214 7.66 37.89 -24.01
N LYS A 215 6.86 37.07 -24.72
CA LYS A 215 6.55 37.25 -26.14
C LYS A 215 5.97 38.65 -26.39
N HIS A 216 4.98 39.06 -25.63
CA HIS A 216 4.36 40.39 -25.72
C HIS A 216 5.38 41.52 -25.48
N GLU A 217 6.18 41.46 -24.41
CA GLU A 217 7.17 42.49 -24.09
C GLU A 217 8.27 42.62 -25.15
N VAL A 218 8.79 41.49 -25.66
CA VAL A 218 9.82 41.46 -26.71
C VAL A 218 9.27 41.96 -28.05
N MET A 219 8.09 41.52 -28.47
CA MET A 219 7.48 41.94 -29.74
C MET A 219 7.06 43.41 -29.72
N LEU A 220 6.51 43.92 -28.62
CA LEU A 220 6.17 45.33 -28.46
C LEU A 220 7.44 46.21 -28.53
N THR A 221 8.50 45.81 -27.82
CA THR A 221 9.78 46.53 -27.84
C THR A 221 10.41 46.52 -29.24
N ARG A 222 10.35 45.37 -29.94
CA ARG A 222 10.80 45.25 -31.33
C ARG A 222 9.98 46.13 -32.28
N ALA A 223 8.66 46.17 -32.13
CA ALA A 223 7.81 47.04 -32.94
C ALA A 223 8.13 48.52 -32.71
N LEU A 224 8.34 48.95 -31.46
CA LEU A 224 8.75 50.31 -31.13
C LEU A 224 10.12 50.69 -31.72
N ASP A 225 11.09 49.77 -31.74
CA ASP A 225 12.40 49.97 -32.40
C ASP A 225 12.25 50.12 -33.93
N MET A 226 11.47 49.25 -34.58
CA MET A 226 11.19 49.37 -36.02
C MET A 226 10.48 50.69 -36.34
N LEU A 227 9.54 51.16 -35.51
CA LEU A 227 8.88 52.45 -35.71
C LEU A 227 9.84 53.64 -35.50
N ALA A 228 10.72 53.57 -34.51
CA ALA A 228 11.75 54.60 -34.29
C ALA A 228 12.72 54.69 -35.48
N ARG A 229 13.13 53.54 -36.04
CA ARG A 229 13.97 53.48 -37.25
C ARG A 229 13.21 53.95 -38.50
N GLY A 230 11.93 53.58 -38.64
CA GLY A 230 11.04 54.09 -39.68
C GLY A 230 10.91 55.62 -39.68
N ARG A 231 10.73 56.25 -38.51
CA ARG A 231 10.73 57.72 -38.35
C ARG A 231 12.04 58.35 -38.82
N LEU A 232 13.17 57.76 -38.45
CA LEU A 232 14.49 58.22 -38.90
C LEU A 232 14.63 58.12 -40.42
N TYR A 233 14.15 57.04 -41.04
CA TYR A 233 14.15 56.89 -42.49
C TYR A 233 13.21 57.87 -43.20
N LEU A 234 12.04 58.20 -42.65
CA LEU A 234 11.17 59.26 -43.18
C LEU A 234 11.86 60.62 -43.15
N ALA A 235 12.51 60.97 -42.03
CA ALA A 235 13.27 62.22 -41.89
C ALA A 235 14.46 62.30 -42.87
N GLN A 236 15.06 61.16 -43.23
CA GLN A 236 16.13 61.05 -44.23
C GLN A 236 15.63 60.93 -45.68
N SER A 237 14.32 61.00 -45.93
CA SER A 237 13.69 60.76 -47.24
C SER A 237 13.91 59.34 -47.82
N ASN A 238 14.25 58.37 -46.98
CA ASN A 238 14.48 56.96 -47.33
C ASN A 238 13.16 56.15 -47.27
N TYR A 239 12.16 56.56 -48.05
CA TYR A 239 10.77 56.08 -47.92
C TYR A 239 10.58 54.57 -48.13
N GLY A 240 11.40 53.93 -48.97
CA GLY A 240 11.34 52.48 -49.18
C GLY A 240 11.72 51.66 -47.94
N LEU A 241 12.79 52.09 -47.23
CA LEU A 241 13.19 51.46 -45.97
C LEU A 241 12.21 51.78 -44.85
N ALA A 242 11.70 53.02 -44.80
CA ALA A 242 10.63 53.39 -43.86
C ALA A 242 9.40 52.50 -44.03
N LYS A 243 8.93 52.28 -45.27
CA LYS A 243 7.78 51.42 -45.56
C LYS A 243 8.01 49.97 -45.13
N ALA A 244 9.21 49.43 -45.32
CA ALA A 244 9.57 48.08 -44.89
C ALA A 244 9.58 47.92 -43.35
N ASP A 245 10.12 48.92 -42.64
CA ASP A 245 10.14 48.93 -41.17
C ASP A 245 8.73 49.09 -40.57
N VAL A 246 7.92 49.98 -41.14
CA VAL A 246 6.53 50.19 -40.71
C VAL A 246 5.68 48.95 -40.98
N GLN A 247 5.85 48.28 -42.12
CA GLN A 247 5.19 47.00 -42.39
C GLN A 247 5.60 45.94 -41.36
N THR A 248 6.90 45.82 -41.08
CA THR A 248 7.42 44.88 -40.08
C THR A 248 6.85 45.16 -38.68
N ALA A 249 6.76 46.43 -38.28
CA ALA A 249 6.13 46.81 -37.02
C ALA A 249 4.64 46.46 -36.99
N ARG A 250 3.92 46.77 -38.07
CA ARG A 250 2.49 46.50 -38.24
C ARG A 250 2.18 45.00 -38.17
N ASP A 251 3.00 44.17 -38.79
CA ASP A 251 2.83 42.71 -38.79
C ASP A 251 3.07 42.12 -37.39
N LEU A 252 4.11 42.59 -36.67
CA LEU A 252 4.36 42.20 -35.28
C LEU A 252 3.21 42.60 -34.34
N LEU A 253 2.65 43.80 -34.51
CA LEU A 253 1.52 44.28 -33.70
C LEU A 253 0.23 43.54 -34.05
N ALA A 254 0.02 43.17 -35.32
CA ALA A 254 -1.12 42.37 -35.75
C ALA A 254 -1.07 40.94 -35.18
N GLU A 255 0.11 40.32 -35.12
CA GLU A 255 0.29 39.02 -34.45
C GLU A 255 -0.03 39.13 -32.95
N LEU A 256 0.45 40.17 -32.25
CA LEU A 256 0.09 40.40 -30.84
C LEU A 256 -1.41 40.67 -30.64
N ASN A 257 -2.03 41.44 -31.54
CA ASN A 257 -3.45 41.75 -31.44
C ASN A 257 -4.32 40.50 -31.60
N ALA A 258 -3.94 39.57 -32.47
CA ALA A 258 -4.65 38.30 -32.67
C ALA A 258 -4.62 37.36 -31.44
N GLU A 259 -3.74 37.61 -30.46
CA GLU A 259 -3.61 36.81 -29.23
C GLU A 259 -4.43 37.37 -28.06
N LYS A 260 -4.88 38.64 -28.13
CA LYS A 260 -5.52 39.34 -26.99
C LYS A 260 -6.68 40.29 -27.33
N ASP A 261 -6.90 40.62 -28.59
CA ASP A 261 -7.90 41.60 -29.07
C ASP A 261 -7.83 42.95 -28.32
N ASP A 262 -6.65 43.57 -28.30
CA ASP A 262 -6.41 44.82 -27.58
C ASP A 262 -6.82 46.05 -28.40
N ALA A 263 -7.76 46.85 -27.87
CA ALA A 263 -8.24 48.07 -28.49
C ALA A 263 -7.12 49.11 -28.74
N ILE A 264 -6.03 49.08 -27.96
CA ILE A 264 -4.87 49.96 -28.14
C ILE A 264 -4.03 49.49 -29.33
N LEU A 265 -3.79 48.17 -29.45
CA LEU A 265 -3.03 47.60 -30.57
C LEU A 265 -3.77 47.77 -31.89
N SER A 266 -5.08 47.50 -31.93
CA SER A 266 -5.90 47.74 -33.12
C SER A 266 -5.91 49.22 -33.55
N SER A 267 -6.02 50.16 -32.61
CA SER A 267 -5.92 51.60 -32.88
C SER A 267 -4.54 51.99 -33.44
N ALA A 268 -3.45 51.38 -32.95
CA ALA A 268 -2.12 51.62 -33.48
C ALA A 268 -1.96 51.02 -34.89
N ILE A 269 -2.45 49.80 -35.13
CA ILE A 269 -2.41 49.14 -36.45
C ILE A 269 -3.16 49.96 -37.50
N GLU A 270 -4.36 50.48 -37.19
CA GLU A 270 -5.13 51.33 -38.10
C GLU A 270 -4.32 52.55 -38.55
N ARG A 271 -3.60 53.19 -37.61
CA ARG A 271 -2.71 54.33 -37.91
C ARG A 271 -1.47 53.94 -38.71
N LEU A 272 -0.91 52.76 -38.48
CA LEU A 272 0.17 52.25 -39.33
C LEU A 272 -0.31 51.92 -40.74
N ASP A 273 -1.53 51.38 -40.90
CA ASP A 273 -2.12 51.11 -42.21
C ASP A 273 -2.40 52.42 -42.99
N MET A 274 -2.85 53.49 -42.31
CA MET A 274 -2.92 54.85 -42.89
C MET A 274 -1.53 55.36 -43.33
N SER A 275 -0.51 55.19 -42.49
CA SER A 275 0.88 55.59 -42.82
C SER A 275 1.42 54.81 -44.04
N LEU A 276 1.19 53.49 -44.10
CA LEU A 276 1.62 52.61 -45.20
C LEU A 276 0.92 52.95 -46.53
N GLY A 277 -0.36 53.34 -46.48
CA GLY A 277 -1.12 53.80 -47.63
C GLY A 277 -0.64 55.16 -48.17
N ASN A 278 -0.08 56.01 -47.30
CA ASN A 278 0.47 57.31 -47.65
C ASN A 278 1.95 57.28 -48.12
N LEU A 279 2.62 56.12 -48.16
CA LEU A 279 4.03 55.99 -48.57
C LEU A 279 4.19 55.30 -49.95
N PRO A 280 5.00 55.86 -50.87
CA PRO A 280 5.85 57.05 -50.73
C PRO A 280 5.22 58.41 -51.08
N GLU A 281 3.97 58.45 -51.55
CA GLU A 281 3.39 59.64 -52.23
C GLU A 281 3.15 60.86 -51.32
N PHE A 282 2.82 60.65 -50.05
CA PHE A 282 2.47 61.70 -49.07
C PHE A 282 3.29 61.56 -47.77
N PRO A 283 4.63 61.72 -47.82
CA PRO A 283 5.52 61.36 -46.73
C PRO A 283 5.32 62.19 -45.45
N VAL A 284 4.87 63.44 -45.57
CA VAL A 284 4.55 64.30 -44.42
C VAL A 284 3.33 63.77 -43.67
N VAL A 285 2.27 63.37 -44.38
CA VAL A 285 1.05 62.79 -43.78
C VAL A 285 1.38 61.46 -43.13
N ALA A 286 2.11 60.59 -43.86
CA ALA A 286 2.58 59.30 -43.34
C ALA A 286 3.40 59.44 -42.04
N SER A 287 4.23 60.47 -41.93
CA SER A 287 5.01 60.73 -40.71
C SER A 287 4.13 61.13 -39.52
N GLY A 288 3.03 61.84 -39.75
CA GLY A 288 2.06 62.22 -38.72
C GLY A 288 1.26 61.02 -38.21
N ASP A 289 0.75 60.16 -39.10
CA ASP A 289 0.05 58.94 -38.70
C ASP A 289 0.96 57.95 -37.95
N LEU A 290 2.24 57.85 -38.36
CA LEU A 290 3.25 57.03 -37.68
C LEU A 290 3.58 57.59 -36.28
N GLU A 291 3.73 58.91 -36.14
CA GLU A 291 3.88 59.56 -34.83
C GLU A 291 2.71 59.21 -33.89
N ILE A 292 1.48 59.31 -34.40
CA ILE A 292 0.27 58.96 -33.63
C ILE A 292 0.30 57.48 -33.23
N ALA A 293 0.61 56.56 -34.14
CA ALA A 293 0.73 55.13 -33.83
C ALA A 293 1.77 54.85 -32.74
N TRP A 294 2.95 55.50 -32.81
CA TRP A 294 4.01 55.37 -31.82
C TRP A 294 3.60 55.94 -30.46
N GLN A 295 2.88 57.08 -30.43
CA GLN A 295 2.34 57.67 -29.21
C GLN A 295 1.28 56.78 -28.56
N ILE A 296 0.41 56.13 -29.34
CA ILE A 296 -0.58 55.16 -28.84
C ILE A 296 0.12 54.03 -28.06
N LEU A 297 1.18 53.45 -28.65
CA LEU A 297 1.90 52.31 -28.08
C LEU A 297 2.71 52.66 -26.82
N ILE A 298 3.21 53.90 -26.70
CA ILE A 298 3.98 54.35 -25.52
C ILE A 298 3.09 54.89 -24.41
N SER A 299 2.04 55.64 -24.74
CA SER A 299 1.15 56.25 -23.74
C SER A 299 0.07 55.29 -23.23
N GLY A 300 -0.20 54.20 -23.96
CA GLY A 300 -1.33 53.30 -23.68
C GLY A 300 -2.70 53.95 -23.89
N ASN A 301 -2.76 55.10 -24.57
CA ASN A 301 -3.98 55.87 -24.76
C ASN A 301 -4.12 56.30 -26.23
N ALA A 302 -5.26 56.02 -26.84
CA ALA A 302 -5.60 56.57 -28.15
C ALA A 302 -5.79 58.10 -28.03
N PRO A 303 -4.97 58.94 -28.70
CA PRO A 303 -5.35 60.34 -28.85
C PRO A 303 -6.65 60.36 -29.65
N ALA A 304 -7.68 61.00 -29.10
CA ALA A 304 -8.99 61.05 -29.73
C ALA A 304 -8.84 61.56 -31.18
N LEU A 305 -9.60 60.97 -32.10
CA LEU A 305 -9.67 61.37 -33.51
C LEU A 305 -10.23 62.79 -33.66
N THR A 306 -9.40 63.80 -33.38
CA THR A 306 -9.64 65.20 -33.75
C THR A 306 -9.45 65.36 -35.25
N ALA A 307 -10.43 64.83 -35.99
CA ALA A 307 -10.66 65.26 -37.35
C ALA A 307 -10.91 66.77 -37.40
N THR A 308 -10.63 67.38 -38.56
CA THR A 308 -10.80 68.82 -38.85
C THR A 308 -9.68 69.72 -38.32
N ALA A 309 -8.53 69.67 -39.00
CA ALA A 309 -7.80 70.91 -39.26
C ALA A 309 -8.66 71.79 -40.18
N THR A 310 -9.57 72.56 -39.60
CA THR A 310 -10.28 73.63 -40.32
C THR A 310 -9.22 74.57 -40.90
N PRO A 311 -9.25 74.91 -42.19
CA PRO A 311 -8.35 75.93 -42.71
C PRO A 311 -8.74 77.26 -42.08
N THR A 312 -7.93 77.74 -41.13
CA THR A 312 -8.01 79.12 -40.64
C THR A 312 -7.91 80.04 -41.85
N PRO A 313 -8.94 80.86 -42.14
CA PRO A 313 -8.84 81.82 -43.23
C PRO A 313 -7.76 82.83 -42.87
N ALA A 314 -6.76 82.96 -43.76
CA ALA A 314 -5.71 83.95 -43.59
C ALA A 314 -6.33 85.36 -43.49
N PRO A 315 -6.01 86.15 -42.45
CA PRO A 315 -6.36 87.56 -42.42
C PRO A 315 -5.74 88.27 -43.63
N LEU A 316 -6.55 89.03 -44.37
CA LEU A 316 -6.05 89.96 -45.38
C LEU A 316 -5.20 91.02 -44.66
N GLU A 317 -3.88 91.00 -44.85
CA GLU A 317 -3.03 92.13 -44.47
C GLU A 317 -3.29 93.30 -45.41
N SER A 318 -3.97 94.32 -44.88
CA SER A 318 -4.27 95.56 -45.59
C SER A 318 -3.16 96.59 -45.37
N ALA A 319 -2.42 96.86 -46.46
CA ALA A 319 -1.68 98.10 -46.73
C ALA A 319 -0.57 98.53 -45.75
N THR A 320 0.68 98.20 -46.11
CA THR A 320 1.86 98.99 -45.76
C THR A 320 1.87 100.34 -46.49
N PRO A 321 2.08 101.48 -45.82
CA PRO A 321 2.52 102.71 -46.48
C PRO A 321 4.05 102.71 -46.68
N THR A 322 4.45 103.12 -47.88
CA THR A 322 5.81 103.20 -48.42
C THR A 322 6.81 103.99 -47.56
N PRO A 323 8.10 103.64 -47.60
CA PRO A 323 9.11 104.67 -47.85
C PRO A 323 9.97 104.42 -49.10
N VAL A 324 10.60 105.51 -49.55
CA VAL A 324 11.11 105.76 -50.90
C VAL A 324 12.38 104.96 -51.27
N VAL A 325 12.52 104.73 -52.58
CA VAL A 325 13.61 104.07 -53.31
C VAL A 325 14.98 104.74 -53.11
N ASP A 326 16.05 103.93 -53.05
CA ASP A 326 17.28 104.22 -53.80
C ASP A 326 17.93 102.92 -54.33
N LEU A 327 18.60 103.00 -55.48
CA LEU A 327 19.17 101.86 -56.23
C LEU A 327 20.68 102.04 -56.39
N SER A 328 21.50 101.07 -55.94
CA SER A 328 22.93 101.06 -56.31
C SER A 328 23.61 99.68 -56.32
N ALA A 329 23.93 99.24 -57.55
CA ALA A 329 25.10 98.48 -58.03
C ALA A 329 25.73 97.27 -57.28
N THR A 330 25.68 96.12 -57.96
CA THR A 330 26.68 95.02 -58.13
C THR A 330 28.14 95.58 -58.29
N PRO A 331 29.27 94.93 -57.85
CA PRO A 331 29.60 93.51 -58.14
C PRO A 331 30.50 92.69 -57.16
N THR A 332 30.57 91.37 -57.44
CA THR A 332 31.58 90.33 -57.07
C THR A 332 33.02 90.74 -57.57
N PRO A 333 34.21 90.26 -57.09
CA PRO A 333 34.52 88.88 -56.64
C PRO A 333 35.70 88.60 -55.62
N LEU A 334 35.98 87.29 -55.42
CA LEU A 334 37.30 86.62 -55.19
C LEU A 334 37.77 86.25 -53.74
N PRO A 335 38.28 85.00 -53.50
CA PRO A 335 38.98 84.53 -52.26
C PRO A 335 40.51 84.81 -52.39
N PRO A 336 41.50 84.23 -51.64
CA PRO A 336 41.54 83.19 -50.58
C PRO A 336 42.32 83.73 -49.31
N PRO A 337 43.09 82.98 -48.45
CA PRO A 337 43.38 81.54 -48.36
C PRO A 337 43.40 80.87 -46.96
N THR A 338 43.70 79.57 -47.00
CA THR A 338 44.10 78.60 -45.96
C THR A 338 45.20 79.06 -45.00
N SER A 339 45.14 78.64 -43.73
CA SER A 339 46.32 78.46 -42.87
C SER A 339 46.27 77.13 -42.14
N ILE A 340 47.44 76.49 -42.01
CA ILE A 340 47.66 75.15 -41.49
C ILE A 340 48.59 75.30 -40.29
N SER A 341 48.30 74.66 -39.14
CA SER A 341 49.31 74.50 -38.10
C SER A 341 49.09 73.21 -37.28
N PRO A 342 50.10 72.36 -37.09
CA PRO A 342 49.97 71.07 -36.43
C PRO A 342 50.44 71.09 -34.95
N THR A 343 49.97 70.08 -34.20
CA THR A 343 50.72 69.31 -33.17
C THR A 343 51.49 70.05 -32.05
N VAL A 344 51.16 69.75 -30.80
CA VAL A 344 52.03 69.05 -29.80
C VAL A 344 51.24 68.84 -28.51
N MET A 345 51.30 67.63 -27.95
CA MET A 345 50.89 67.27 -26.58
C MET A 345 52.13 67.35 -25.67
N PRO A 346 51.99 67.66 -24.37
CA PRO A 346 51.68 66.60 -23.41
C PRO A 346 50.52 66.92 -22.45
#